data_AF-X6NC05-F1
#
_entry.id   AF-X6NC05-F1
#
_cell.length_a   1.000
_cell.length_b   1.000
_cell.length_c   1.000
_cell.angle_alpha   90.00
_cell.angle_beta   90.00
_cell.angle_gamma   90.00
#
_symmetry.space_group_name_H-M   'P 1'
#
loop_
_entity.id
_entity.type
_entity.pdbx_description
1 polymer ?
#
loop_
_entity_poly.entity_id
_entity_poly.type
_entity_poly.pdbx_seq_one_letter_code
_entity_poly.pdbx_strand_id
1 'polypeptide(L)'
;MEKTEVKTDITTLTSSSSSSSSATKYERGNLTHDQLVGFLAAFSEALLYCRSEVKNTVAPLVFEYVSRWYLTMDMLELKKYSKKQINDVLVKLHRFFYVIVPNNQYIKKCEHLRLEVAFRSIQCDNLTQKISGMKEFKEFIDAVNNKAEYLLQTQTSNDSNSSNSSNSNNNNNNNNNNNNNNNNNSIATMNFNRVNNSIVIREYDQSLLASFFYDQQVLDAVLAEDNHEDMIRRSFDILKFLAEQAQLECRHIDLLWSHASRGSRSFAEVTFKVLYELIHFLSWAMVEYVFTKINDIMVNTYDRLVLSLISETTLRCLERAKYSHEVPKFVAEFHCGLKRRTHSFGFFGHPSRRYVSLDILLAN
;
A
#
# COMPACT_ATOMS: atom_id res chain seq x y z
N MET A 1 -8.49 -2.51 -50.19
CA MET A 1 -7.34 -3.11 -49.48
C MET A 1 -7.04 -4.43 -50.16
N GLU A 2 -5.98 -4.40 -50.94
CA GLU A 2 -5.53 -5.42 -51.89
C GLU A 2 -4.97 -6.62 -51.13
N LYS A 3 -5.49 -7.82 -51.40
CA LYS A 3 -4.99 -9.09 -50.84
C LYS A 3 -3.89 -9.61 -51.75
N THR A 4 -2.65 -9.50 -51.32
CA THR A 4 -1.50 -10.11 -51.99
C THR A 4 -1.33 -11.54 -51.50
N GLU A 5 -1.71 -12.51 -52.35
CA GLU A 5 -1.36 -13.93 -52.20
C GLU A 5 0.13 -14.14 -52.46
N VAL A 6 0.86 -14.65 -51.46
CA VAL A 6 2.25 -15.12 -51.63
C VAL A 6 2.19 -16.63 -51.87
N LYS A 7 2.44 -17.04 -53.13
CA LYS A 7 2.75 -18.43 -53.50
C LYS A 7 4.18 -18.75 -53.11
N THR A 8 4.36 -19.65 -52.14
CA THR A 8 5.67 -20.27 -51.84
C THR A 8 5.78 -21.59 -52.60
N ASP A 9 6.66 -21.63 -53.59
CA ASP A 9 7.08 -22.84 -54.27
C ASP A 9 7.95 -23.71 -53.35
N ILE A 10 7.43 -24.87 -52.97
CA ILE A 10 8.16 -25.91 -52.24
C ILE A 10 8.98 -26.68 -53.27
N THR A 11 10.27 -26.39 -53.36
CA THR A 11 11.23 -27.15 -54.16
C THR A 11 11.69 -28.36 -53.36
N THR A 12 11.21 -29.53 -53.76
CA THR A 12 11.57 -30.84 -53.21
C THR A 12 13.01 -31.18 -53.60
N LEU A 13 13.97 -30.93 -52.71
CA LEU A 13 15.34 -31.43 -52.82
C LEU A 13 15.38 -32.88 -52.34
N THR A 14 15.34 -33.82 -53.29
CA THR A 14 15.67 -35.23 -53.08
C THR A 14 17.19 -35.40 -53.02
N SER A 15 17.76 -35.22 -51.83
CA SER A 15 19.16 -35.57 -51.56
C SER A 15 19.30 -37.07 -51.32
N SER A 16 19.98 -37.74 -52.25
CA SER A 16 20.47 -39.11 -52.15
C SER A 16 21.55 -39.22 -51.05
N SER A 17 21.17 -39.77 -49.90
CA SER A 17 22.09 -40.06 -48.80
C SER A 17 22.79 -41.41 -49.02
N SER A 18 23.96 -41.38 -49.67
CA SER A 18 24.93 -42.48 -49.64
C SER A 18 25.74 -42.39 -48.34
N SER A 19 25.39 -43.23 -47.36
CA SER A 19 26.05 -43.37 -46.06
C SER A 19 27.42 -44.03 -46.19
N SER A 20 28.45 -43.23 -46.48
CA SER A 20 29.84 -43.61 -46.22
C SER A 20 30.21 -43.17 -44.80
N SER A 21 30.15 -44.12 -43.86
CA SER A 21 30.58 -43.91 -42.47
C SER A 21 32.12 -43.88 -42.39
N SER A 22 32.73 -42.80 -42.88
CA SER A 22 34.09 -42.48 -42.48
C SER A 22 34.01 -41.93 -41.06
N ALA A 23 34.27 -42.79 -40.07
CA ALA A 23 34.50 -42.37 -38.70
C ALA A 23 35.70 -41.41 -38.69
N THR A 24 35.45 -40.12 -38.84
CA THR A 24 36.44 -39.08 -38.62
C THR A 24 36.82 -39.17 -37.16
N LYS A 25 38.00 -39.73 -36.90
CA LYS A 25 38.64 -39.72 -35.60
C LYS A 25 38.69 -38.25 -35.19
N TYR A 26 37.84 -37.85 -34.24
CA TYR A 26 37.90 -36.51 -33.65
C TYR A 26 39.25 -36.43 -32.95
N GLU A 27 40.25 -35.88 -33.64
CA GLU A 27 41.48 -35.46 -32.99
C GLU A 27 41.06 -34.35 -32.03
N ARG A 28 41.05 -34.66 -30.73
CA ARG A 28 40.90 -33.65 -29.67
C ARG A 28 42.06 -32.68 -29.83
N GLY A 29 41.85 -31.62 -30.61
CA GLY A 29 42.72 -30.46 -30.60
C GLY A 29 42.72 -29.92 -29.17
N ASN A 30 43.87 -30.00 -28.50
CA ASN A 30 44.01 -29.43 -27.17
C ASN A 30 43.94 -27.90 -27.32
N LEU A 31 42.79 -27.31 -26.99
CA LEU A 31 42.67 -25.87 -26.78
C LEU A 31 43.76 -25.45 -25.78
N THR A 32 44.61 -24.52 -26.20
CA THR A 32 45.57 -23.92 -25.28
C THR A 32 44.82 -23.15 -24.20
N HIS A 33 45.40 -23.04 -23.01
CA HIS A 33 44.83 -22.27 -21.91
C HIS A 33 44.49 -20.83 -22.36
N ASP A 34 45.37 -20.20 -23.15
CA ASP A 34 45.18 -18.83 -23.64
C ASP A 34 43.99 -18.71 -24.61
N GLN A 35 43.75 -19.72 -25.45
CA GLN A 35 42.56 -19.77 -26.31
C GLN A 35 41.27 -19.91 -25.50
N LEU A 36 41.28 -20.70 -24.42
CA LEU A 36 40.13 -20.82 -23.54
C LEU A 36 39.86 -19.51 -22.79
N VAL A 37 40.89 -18.85 -22.27
CA VAL A 37 40.77 -17.52 -21.63
C VAL A 37 40.23 -16.48 -22.61
N GLY A 38 40.76 -16.45 -23.84
CA GLY A 38 40.28 -15.53 -24.89
C GLY A 38 38.81 -15.78 -25.26
N PHE A 39 38.41 -17.05 -25.39
CA PHE A 39 37.01 -17.40 -25.62
C PHE A 39 36.10 -16.96 -24.46
N LEU A 40 36.49 -17.22 -23.21
CA LEU A 40 35.71 -16.84 -22.03
C LEU A 40 35.59 -15.31 -21.89
N ALA A 41 36.64 -14.55 -22.23
CA ALA A 41 36.60 -13.10 -22.26
C ALA A 41 35.62 -12.58 -23.33
N ALA A 42 35.72 -13.06 -24.58
CA ALA A 42 34.81 -12.68 -25.65
C ALA A 42 33.35 -13.06 -25.34
N PHE A 43 33.14 -14.24 -24.74
CA PHE A 43 31.81 -14.67 -24.30
C PHE A 43 31.27 -13.78 -23.17
N SER A 44 32.12 -13.38 -22.23
CA SER A 44 31.75 -12.44 -21.16
C SER A 44 31.33 -11.07 -21.73
N GLU A 45 32.09 -10.54 -22.70
CA GLU A 45 31.75 -9.29 -23.39
C GLU A 45 30.44 -9.39 -24.16
N ALA A 46 30.22 -10.49 -24.89
CA ALA A 46 28.96 -10.73 -25.60
C ALA A 46 27.76 -10.80 -24.64
N LEU A 47 27.91 -11.45 -23.48
CA LEU A 47 26.88 -11.48 -22.45
C LEU A 47 26.61 -10.09 -21.86
N LEU A 48 27.64 -9.29 -21.63
CA LEU A 48 27.49 -7.91 -21.15
C LEU A 48 26.79 -7.03 -22.19
N TYR A 49 27.13 -7.17 -23.47
CA TYR A 49 26.47 -6.46 -24.56
C TYR A 49 24.98 -6.84 -24.65
N CYS A 50 24.65 -8.13 -24.69
CA CYS A 50 23.27 -8.61 -24.70
C CYS A 50 22.48 -8.09 -23.48
N ARG A 51 23.10 -8.08 -22.29
CA ARG A 51 22.47 -7.54 -21.08
C ARG A 51 22.25 -6.02 -21.18
N SER A 52 23.19 -5.29 -21.75
CA SER A 52 23.08 -3.85 -22.00
C SER A 52 21.95 -3.54 -22.98
N GLU A 53 21.85 -4.27 -24.09
CA GLU A 53 20.77 -4.10 -25.07
C GLU A 53 19.40 -4.44 -24.49
N VAL A 54 19.30 -5.52 -23.71
CA VAL A 54 18.05 -5.85 -23.01
C VAL A 54 17.67 -4.75 -22.02
N LYS A 55 18.64 -4.19 -21.30
CA LYS A 55 18.40 -3.10 -20.33
C LYS A 55 17.99 -1.79 -20.98
N ASN A 56 18.66 -1.39 -22.05
CA ASN A 56 18.50 -0.06 -22.64
C ASN A 56 17.41 -0.01 -23.70
N THR A 57 17.16 -1.11 -24.41
CA THR A 57 16.24 -1.15 -25.55
C THR A 57 14.99 -1.97 -25.22
N VAL A 58 15.16 -3.24 -24.85
CA VAL A 58 14.01 -4.16 -24.69
C VAL A 58 13.17 -3.83 -23.46
N ALA A 59 13.81 -3.59 -22.31
CA ALA A 59 13.12 -3.30 -21.05
C ALA A 59 12.18 -2.07 -21.12
N PRO A 60 12.62 -0.89 -21.60
CA PRO A 60 11.71 0.25 -21.73
C PRO A 60 10.55 -0.03 -22.69
N LEU A 61 10.80 -0.68 -23.83
CA LEU A 61 9.74 -1.05 -24.78
C LEU A 61 8.71 -1.99 -24.14
N VAL A 62 9.16 -3.07 -23.48
CA VAL A 62 8.27 -4.02 -22.81
C VAL A 62 7.43 -3.31 -21.74
N PHE A 63 8.04 -2.43 -20.93
CA PHE A 63 7.29 -1.66 -19.95
C PHE A 63 6.26 -0.75 -20.61
N GLU A 64 6.66 0.02 -21.62
CA GLU A 64 5.79 0.95 -22.33
C GLU A 64 4.59 0.23 -22.96
N TYR A 65 4.81 -0.89 -23.66
CA TYR A 65 3.72 -1.66 -24.25
C TYR A 65 2.74 -2.19 -23.21
N VAL A 66 3.23 -2.77 -22.10
CA VAL A 66 2.35 -3.31 -21.05
C VAL A 66 1.62 -2.20 -20.30
N SER A 67 2.32 -1.11 -19.97
CA SER A 67 1.74 0.05 -19.31
C SER A 67 0.67 0.70 -20.17
N ARG A 68 0.99 0.98 -21.44
CA ARG A 68 0.04 1.54 -22.41
C ARG A 68 -1.18 0.64 -22.53
N TRP A 69 -0.99 -0.68 -22.68
CA TRP A 69 -2.09 -1.62 -22.77
C TRP A 69 -3.04 -1.50 -21.58
N TYR A 70 -2.53 -1.53 -20.34
CA TYR A 70 -3.38 -1.39 -19.15
C TYR A 70 -4.00 -0.01 -18.96
N LEU A 71 -3.33 1.07 -19.39
CA LEU A 71 -3.81 2.44 -19.19
C LEU A 71 -4.77 2.91 -20.29
N THR A 72 -4.66 2.36 -21.51
CA THR A 72 -5.55 2.72 -22.62
C THR A 72 -6.72 1.76 -22.82
N MET A 73 -6.66 0.55 -22.24
CA MET A 73 -7.75 -0.42 -22.33
C MET A 73 -9.03 0.18 -21.77
N ASP A 74 -10.18 0.01 -22.41
CA ASP A 74 -11.43 0.57 -21.88
C ASP A 74 -11.90 -0.20 -20.62
N MET A 75 -12.85 0.38 -19.87
CA MET A 75 -13.35 -0.27 -18.64
C MET A 75 -14.15 -1.56 -18.91
N LEU A 76 -14.66 -1.78 -20.13
CA LEU A 76 -15.40 -2.98 -20.51
C LEU A 76 -14.45 -4.13 -20.86
N GLU A 77 -13.31 -3.83 -21.48
CA GLU A 77 -12.22 -4.73 -21.77
C GLU A 77 -11.48 -5.13 -20.50
N LEU A 78 -11.25 -4.19 -19.57
CA LEU A 78 -10.67 -4.51 -18.26
C LEU A 78 -11.49 -5.56 -17.51
N LYS A 79 -12.83 -5.48 -17.59
CA LYS A 79 -13.76 -6.45 -17.01
C LYS A 79 -13.62 -7.86 -17.60
N LYS A 80 -13.04 -8.04 -18.80
CA LYS A 80 -12.83 -9.37 -19.42
C LYS A 80 -11.69 -10.14 -18.75
N TYR A 81 -10.80 -9.47 -18.02
CA TYR A 81 -9.64 -10.08 -17.38
C TYR A 81 -9.91 -10.30 -15.89
N SER A 82 -9.68 -11.52 -15.42
CA SER A 82 -9.73 -11.81 -13.99
C SER A 82 -8.60 -11.10 -13.24
N LYS A 83 -8.85 -10.77 -11.97
CA LYS A 83 -7.83 -10.27 -11.03
C LYS A 83 -6.52 -11.08 -11.10
N LYS A 84 -6.65 -12.42 -11.17
CA LYS A 84 -5.52 -13.34 -11.25
C LYS A 84 -4.70 -13.14 -12.52
N GLN A 85 -5.34 -13.01 -13.69
CA GLN A 85 -4.63 -12.79 -14.96
C GLN A 85 -3.87 -11.46 -14.95
N ILE A 86 -4.50 -10.39 -14.44
CA ILE A 86 -3.86 -9.08 -14.32
C ILE A 86 -2.63 -9.18 -13.40
N ASN A 87 -2.80 -9.75 -12.21
CA ASN A 87 -1.70 -9.92 -11.27
C ASN A 87 -0.58 -10.81 -11.82
N ASP A 88 -0.90 -11.90 -12.53
CA ASP A 88 0.09 -12.80 -13.12
C ASP A 88 0.97 -12.08 -14.16
N VAL A 89 0.40 -11.18 -14.95
CA VAL A 89 1.16 -10.35 -15.90
C VAL A 89 2.06 -9.37 -15.17
N LEU A 90 1.52 -8.63 -14.18
CA LEU A 90 2.30 -7.66 -13.40
C LEU A 90 3.44 -8.33 -12.62
N VAL A 91 3.21 -9.51 -12.04
CA VAL A 91 4.23 -10.30 -11.32
C VAL A 91 5.32 -10.77 -12.27
N LYS A 92 4.96 -11.27 -13.47
CA LYS A 92 5.94 -11.67 -14.49
C LYS A 92 6.77 -10.48 -14.96
N LEU A 93 6.13 -9.33 -15.17
CA LEU A 93 6.80 -8.08 -15.55
C LEU A 93 7.76 -7.61 -14.45
N HIS A 94 7.31 -7.60 -13.19
CA HIS A 94 8.14 -7.25 -12.05
C HIS A 94 9.33 -8.21 -11.91
N ARG A 95 9.11 -9.52 -12.05
CA ARG A 95 10.17 -10.55 -12.02
C ARG A 95 11.17 -10.37 -13.17
N PHE A 96 10.69 -10.03 -14.37
CA PHE A 96 11.54 -9.72 -15.51
C PHE A 96 12.51 -8.58 -15.18
N PHE A 97 12.01 -7.46 -14.65
CA PHE A 97 12.88 -6.34 -14.26
C PHE A 97 13.76 -6.69 -13.06
N TYR A 98 13.27 -7.43 -12.08
CA TYR A 98 14.08 -7.80 -10.93
C TYR A 98 15.29 -8.68 -11.30
N VAL A 99 15.11 -9.67 -12.18
CA VAL A 99 16.14 -10.65 -12.52
C VAL A 99 17.05 -10.18 -13.65
N ILE A 100 16.47 -9.64 -14.73
CA ILE A 100 17.20 -9.40 -15.98
C ILE A 100 17.80 -7.99 -15.99
N VAL A 101 17.06 -7.01 -15.47
CA VAL A 101 17.45 -5.59 -15.49
C VAL A 101 17.32 -5.00 -14.09
N PRO A 102 18.22 -5.37 -13.14
CA PRO A 102 18.18 -4.86 -11.77
C PRO A 102 18.38 -3.34 -11.81
N ASN A 103 17.26 -2.63 -11.87
CA ASN A 103 17.16 -1.21 -11.93
C ASN A 103 15.91 -0.84 -11.13
N ASN A 104 16.14 -0.24 -9.96
CA ASN A 104 15.08 0.14 -9.03
C ASN A 104 14.02 1.05 -9.69
N GLN A 105 14.38 1.78 -10.76
CA GLN A 105 13.44 2.60 -11.50
C GLN A 105 12.30 1.79 -12.15
N TYR A 106 12.58 0.62 -12.74
CA TYR A 106 11.53 -0.20 -13.35
C TYR A 106 10.67 -0.91 -12.30
N ILE A 107 11.27 -1.28 -11.17
CA ILE A 107 10.52 -1.84 -10.03
C ILE A 107 9.51 -0.81 -9.53
N LYS A 108 9.96 0.43 -9.28
CA LYS A 108 9.09 1.54 -8.89
C LYS A 108 7.97 1.80 -9.91
N LYS A 109 8.31 1.77 -11.21
CA LYS A 109 7.34 1.91 -12.30
C LYS A 109 6.31 0.76 -12.34
N CYS A 110 6.70 -0.47 -12.04
CA CYS A 110 5.78 -1.60 -11.94
C CYS A 110 4.84 -1.49 -10.73
N GLU A 111 5.36 -1.08 -9.57
CA GLU A 111 4.54 -0.83 -8.38
C GLU A 111 3.52 0.29 -8.65
N HIS A 112 3.96 1.38 -9.30
CA HIS A 112 3.08 2.48 -9.71
C HIS A 112 2.01 2.01 -10.71
N LEU A 113 2.38 1.24 -11.74
CA LEU A 113 1.42 0.68 -12.69
C LEU A 113 0.38 -0.21 -11.98
N ARG A 114 0.77 -0.98 -10.96
CA ARG A 114 -0.17 -1.78 -10.17
C ARG A 114 -1.16 -0.91 -9.40
N LEU A 115 -0.72 0.21 -8.82
CA LEU A 115 -1.61 1.20 -8.18
C LEU A 115 -2.59 1.83 -9.18
N GLU A 116 -2.11 2.21 -10.36
CA GLU A 116 -2.96 2.74 -11.44
C GLU A 116 -4.03 1.72 -11.85
N VAL A 117 -3.66 0.45 -12.03
CA VAL A 117 -4.61 -0.62 -12.37
C VAL A 117 -5.64 -0.85 -11.24
N ALA A 118 -5.22 -0.76 -9.98
CA ALA A 118 -6.13 -0.82 -8.83
C ALA A 118 -7.10 0.36 -8.82
N PHE A 119 -6.63 1.57 -9.11
CA PHE A 119 -7.46 2.76 -9.20
C PHE A 119 -8.49 2.65 -10.32
N ARG A 120 -8.08 2.24 -11.52
CA ARG A 120 -9.00 1.98 -12.64
C ARG A 120 -10.04 0.92 -12.30
N SER A 121 -9.69 -0.07 -11.49
CA SER A 121 -10.64 -1.08 -10.99
C SER A 121 -11.72 -0.48 -10.09
N ILE A 122 -11.42 0.57 -9.32
CA ILE A 122 -12.40 1.31 -8.50
C ILE A 122 -13.30 2.21 -9.35
N GLN A 123 -12.77 2.75 -10.45
CA GLN A 123 -13.55 3.54 -11.40
C GLN A 123 -14.50 2.70 -12.26
N CYS A 124 -14.40 1.36 -12.24
CA CYS A 124 -15.32 0.50 -12.97
C CYS A 124 -16.71 0.47 -12.33
N ASP A 125 -17.80 0.50 -13.11
CA ASP A 125 -19.17 0.44 -12.55
C ASP A 125 -19.51 -0.89 -11.84
N ASN A 126 -18.71 -1.93 -12.06
CA ASN A 126 -18.95 -3.25 -11.47
C ASN A 126 -18.46 -3.29 -10.02
N LEU A 127 -19.37 -3.50 -9.07
CA LEU A 127 -19.06 -3.55 -7.63
C LEU A 127 -17.97 -4.58 -7.28
N THR A 128 -17.97 -5.77 -7.91
CA THR A 128 -16.94 -6.79 -7.66
C THR A 128 -15.55 -6.28 -8.05
N GLN A 129 -15.45 -5.56 -9.17
CA GLN A 129 -14.20 -4.96 -9.61
C GLN A 129 -13.77 -3.81 -8.68
N LYS A 130 -14.72 -2.96 -8.24
CA LYS A 130 -14.44 -1.91 -7.25
C LYS A 130 -13.89 -2.48 -5.94
N ILE A 131 -14.54 -3.51 -5.41
CA ILE A 131 -14.09 -4.24 -4.21
C ILE A 131 -12.70 -4.85 -4.42
N SER A 132 -12.43 -5.40 -5.62
CA SER A 132 -11.10 -5.93 -5.95
C SER A 132 -10.03 -4.84 -5.92
N GLY A 133 -10.29 -3.66 -6.48
CA GLY A 133 -9.38 -2.52 -6.42
C GLY A 133 -9.14 -2.03 -4.99
N MET A 134 -10.19 -1.95 -4.16
CA MET A 134 -10.06 -1.62 -2.74
C MET A 134 -9.19 -2.62 -1.98
N LYS A 135 -9.33 -3.91 -2.29
CA LYS A 135 -8.47 -4.94 -1.69
C LYS A 135 -7.00 -4.75 -2.07
N GLU A 136 -6.71 -4.39 -3.32
CA GLU A 136 -5.34 -4.06 -3.74
C GLU A 136 -4.78 -2.87 -2.95
N PHE A 137 -5.54 -1.78 -2.81
CA PHE A 137 -5.08 -0.64 -2.00
C PHE A 137 -4.81 -1.00 -0.55
N LYS A 138 -5.66 -1.83 0.06
CA LYS A 138 -5.39 -2.35 1.40
C LYS A 138 -4.08 -3.14 1.46
N GLU A 139 -3.84 -4.04 0.51
CA GLU A 139 -2.58 -4.79 0.43
C GLU A 139 -1.37 -3.87 0.28
N PHE A 140 -1.51 -2.73 -0.44
CA PHE A 140 -0.47 -1.71 -0.53
C PHE A 140 -0.21 -1.00 0.81
N ILE A 141 -1.26 -0.57 1.50
CA ILE A 141 -1.17 0.08 2.81
C ILE A 141 -0.49 -0.87 3.82
N ASP A 142 -0.96 -2.11 3.90
CA ASP A 142 -0.42 -3.13 4.81
C ASP A 142 1.07 -3.37 4.53
N ALA A 143 1.46 -3.51 3.26
CA ALA A 143 2.86 -3.74 2.89
C ALA A 143 3.78 -2.56 3.25
N VAL A 144 3.33 -1.33 3.02
CA VAL A 144 4.10 -0.13 3.32
C VAL A 144 4.21 0.08 4.84
N ASN A 145 3.16 -0.18 5.61
CA ASN A 145 3.19 -0.11 7.07
C ASN A 145 4.12 -1.18 7.67
N ASN A 146 4.03 -2.42 7.21
CA ASN A 146 4.93 -3.50 7.63
C ASN A 146 6.41 -3.16 7.33
N LYS A 147 6.67 -2.52 6.19
CA LYS A 147 8.02 -2.04 5.83
C LYS A 147 8.50 -0.96 6.81
N ALA A 148 7.65 0.00 7.18
CA ALA A 148 7.99 1.04 8.14
C ALA A 148 8.29 0.46 9.54
N GLU A 149 7.44 -0.46 10.03
CA GLU A 149 7.65 -1.14 11.31
C GLU A 149 8.94 -1.95 11.34
N TYR A 150 9.23 -2.68 10.25
CA TYR A 150 10.48 -3.44 10.13
C TYR A 150 11.71 -2.53 10.21
N LEU A 151 11.70 -1.39 9.50
CA LEU A 151 12.80 -0.43 9.56
C LEU A 151 13.02 0.12 10.97
N LEU A 152 11.95 0.44 11.71
CA LEU A 152 12.03 0.88 13.10
C LEU A 152 12.66 -0.18 14.03
N GLN A 153 12.29 -1.46 13.88
CA GLN A 153 12.86 -2.56 14.66
C GLN A 153 14.36 -2.78 14.37
N THR A 154 14.79 -2.60 13.12
CA THR A 154 16.22 -2.74 12.76
C THR A 154 17.08 -1.61 13.32
N GLN A 155 16.52 -0.41 13.51
CA GLN A 155 17.25 0.72 14.10
C GLN A 155 17.49 0.51 15.60
N THR A 156 16.46 0.11 16.36
CA THR A 156 16.57 -0.09 17.82
C THR A 156 17.53 -1.22 18.21
N SER A 157 17.72 -2.21 17.35
CA SER A 157 18.61 -3.36 17.61
C SER A 157 20.10 -3.01 17.50
N ASN A 158 20.48 -1.97 16.73
CA ASN A 158 21.88 -1.61 16.53
C ASN A 158 22.44 -0.78 17.70
N ASP A 159 21.61 0.06 18.33
CA ASP A 159 22.07 0.92 19.43
C ASP A 159 22.32 0.13 20.73
N SER A 160 21.64 -1.00 20.90
CA SER A 160 21.74 -1.85 22.10
C SER A 160 23.07 -2.62 22.22
N ASN A 161 23.85 -2.73 21.13
CA ASN A 161 25.10 -3.48 21.11
C ASN A 161 26.36 -2.60 21.30
N SER A 162 26.23 -1.28 21.40
CA SER A 162 27.39 -0.37 21.51
C SER A 162 27.79 0.02 22.94
N SER A 163 27.04 -0.38 23.97
CA SER A 163 27.21 0.15 25.34
C SER A 163 27.76 -0.84 26.39
N ASN A 164 28.36 -1.96 26.00
CA ASN A 164 28.99 -2.91 26.93
C ASN A 164 30.50 -3.15 26.68
N SER A 165 31.24 -2.07 26.40
CA SER A 165 32.71 -2.06 26.45
C SER A 165 33.20 -1.14 27.57
N SER A 166 32.86 -1.49 28.82
CA SER A 166 33.53 -0.94 29.99
C SER A 166 33.42 -1.90 31.17
N ASN A 167 34.48 -2.70 31.30
CA ASN A 167 35.12 -3.06 32.57
C ASN A 167 34.32 -3.87 33.60
N SER A 168 34.45 -5.20 33.54
CA SER A 168 34.56 -6.00 34.75
C SER A 168 35.41 -7.24 34.48
N ASN A 169 36.69 -7.13 34.87
CA ASN A 169 37.52 -8.29 35.19
C ASN A 169 36.79 -9.11 36.26
N ASN A 170 36.23 -10.26 35.90
CA ASN A 170 36.23 -11.35 36.86
C ASN A 170 36.39 -12.72 36.19
N ASN A 171 37.43 -13.38 36.66
CA ASN A 171 38.04 -14.59 36.17
C ASN A 171 37.33 -15.78 36.84
N ASN A 172 36.63 -16.64 36.09
CA ASN A 172 36.65 -18.08 36.36
C ASN A 172 35.99 -18.91 35.24
N ASN A 173 36.86 -19.46 34.39
CA ASN A 173 36.99 -20.87 34.07
C ASN A 173 35.75 -21.78 34.35
N ASN A 174 35.09 -22.29 33.30
CA ASN A 174 35.20 -23.69 32.87
C ASN A 174 33.98 -24.14 32.02
N ASN A 175 34.29 -24.74 30.87
CA ASN A 175 33.60 -25.84 30.20
C ASN A 175 32.56 -25.59 29.08
N ASN A 176 32.98 -26.07 27.91
CA ASN A 176 32.25 -26.79 26.87
C ASN A 176 31.37 -26.04 25.84
N ASN A 177 32.04 -25.64 24.76
CA ASN A 177 31.73 -26.02 23.38
C ASN A 177 30.26 -25.96 22.94
N ASN A 178 29.81 -24.80 22.45
CA ASN A 178 28.86 -24.77 21.36
C ASN A 178 29.10 -23.56 20.45
N ASN A 179 29.93 -23.79 19.44
CA ASN A 179 30.23 -22.85 18.37
C ASN A 179 29.01 -22.73 17.43
N ASN A 180 28.04 -21.87 17.79
CA ASN A 180 26.92 -21.53 16.92
C ASN A 180 26.82 -20.00 16.82
N ASN A 181 27.81 -19.39 16.15
CA ASN A 181 27.83 -17.95 15.94
C ASN A 181 27.65 -17.61 14.45
N ASN A 182 26.63 -16.78 14.22
CA ASN A 182 26.54 -15.74 13.21
C ASN A 182 26.46 -16.11 11.72
N ASN A 183 25.23 -16.41 11.24
CA ASN A 183 24.89 -16.18 9.82
C ASN A 183 23.42 -15.80 9.58
N ASN A 184 22.78 -15.05 10.49
CA ASN A 184 21.34 -14.80 10.43
C ASN A 184 20.91 -13.54 9.64
N ASN A 185 21.84 -12.76 9.08
CA ASN A 185 21.49 -11.50 8.41
C ASN A 185 21.19 -11.62 6.90
N SER A 186 21.48 -12.75 6.23
CA SER A 186 21.18 -12.92 4.80
C SER A 186 19.89 -13.72 4.50
N ILE A 187 19.30 -14.36 5.50
CA ILE A 187 18.09 -15.21 5.32
C ILE A 187 16.80 -14.38 5.34
N ALA A 188 16.78 -13.26 6.08
CA ALA A 188 15.60 -12.39 6.17
C ALA A 188 15.21 -11.82 4.78
N THR A 189 16.18 -11.50 3.92
CA THR A 189 15.90 -10.97 2.58
C THR A 189 15.41 -12.03 1.58
N MET A 190 15.66 -13.32 1.83
CA MET A 190 15.25 -14.41 0.93
C MET A 190 13.89 -15.03 1.30
N ASN A 191 13.48 -15.00 2.57
CA ASN A 191 12.20 -15.59 2.99
C ASN A 191 10.97 -14.76 2.59
N PHE A 192 11.11 -13.46 2.33
CA PHE A 192 10.03 -12.65 1.74
C PHE A 192 9.67 -13.06 0.30
N ASN A 193 10.55 -13.77 -0.42
CA ASN A 193 10.30 -14.16 -1.81
C ASN A 193 9.55 -15.50 -1.96
N ARG A 194 9.34 -16.26 -0.89
CA ARG A 194 8.95 -17.68 -1.01
C ARG A 194 7.46 -17.97 -0.82
N VAL A 195 6.66 -17.04 -0.28
CA VAL A 195 5.32 -17.42 0.20
C VAL A 195 4.16 -16.94 -0.66
N ASN A 196 4.25 -15.88 -1.47
CA ASN A 196 3.09 -15.46 -2.25
C ASN A 196 3.46 -14.91 -3.63
N ASN A 197 2.67 -15.28 -4.65
CA ASN A 197 2.66 -14.67 -6.00
C ASN A 197 2.20 -13.19 -5.98
N SER A 198 2.48 -12.45 -4.90
CA SER A 198 2.22 -11.02 -4.80
C SER A 198 3.51 -10.27 -5.08
N ILE A 199 3.42 -9.17 -5.83
CA ILE A 199 4.53 -8.25 -6.01
C ILE A 199 4.88 -7.70 -4.62
N VAL A 200 6.08 -8.02 -4.14
CA VAL A 200 6.62 -7.42 -2.92
C VAL A 200 6.79 -5.93 -3.16
N ILE A 201 6.10 -5.11 -2.37
CA ILE A 201 6.23 -3.66 -2.44
C ILE A 201 7.55 -3.27 -1.77
N ARG A 202 8.49 -2.81 -2.58
CA ARG A 202 9.86 -2.50 -2.17
C ARG A 202 10.16 -1.03 -2.25
N GLU A 203 9.69 -0.35 -3.29
CA GLU A 203 10.12 1.03 -3.59
C GLU A 203 9.16 2.08 -3.00
N TYR A 204 7.86 1.78 -2.90
CA TYR A 204 6.92 2.69 -2.26
C TYR A 204 7.19 2.84 -0.74
N ASP A 205 7.07 4.08 -0.27
CA ASP A 205 7.01 4.45 1.14
C ASP A 205 5.63 5.05 1.46
N GLN A 206 5.40 5.37 2.74
CA GLN A 206 4.12 5.92 3.20
C GLN A 206 3.79 7.25 2.50
N SER A 207 4.81 8.10 2.28
CA SER A 207 4.63 9.43 1.68
C SER A 207 4.22 9.35 0.20
N LEU A 208 4.86 8.48 -0.58
CA LEU A 208 4.57 8.27 -2.00
C LEU A 208 3.21 7.62 -2.22
N LEU A 209 2.79 6.73 -1.32
CA LEU A 209 1.46 6.14 -1.39
C LEU A 209 0.38 7.18 -1.03
N ALA A 210 0.63 8.00 -0.01
CA ALA A 210 -0.27 9.08 0.38
C ALA A 210 -0.41 10.14 -0.73
N SER A 211 0.71 10.53 -1.36
CA SER A 211 0.68 11.47 -2.49
C SER A 211 -0.11 10.88 -3.67
N PHE A 212 0.07 9.59 -3.98
CA PHE A 212 -0.73 8.93 -5.01
C PHE A 212 -2.23 9.00 -4.74
N PHE A 213 -2.67 8.70 -3.50
CA PHE A 213 -4.09 8.79 -3.13
C PHE A 213 -4.64 10.22 -3.24
N TYR A 214 -3.82 11.22 -2.90
CA TYR A 214 -4.18 12.62 -3.00
C TYR A 214 -4.28 13.07 -4.47
N ASP A 215 -3.23 12.86 -5.25
CA ASP A 215 -3.09 13.30 -6.64
C ASP A 215 -4.17 12.68 -7.53
N GLN A 216 -4.47 11.39 -7.33
CA GLN A 216 -5.49 10.67 -8.08
C GLN A 216 -6.90 10.85 -7.51
N GLN A 217 -7.08 11.63 -6.44
CA GLN A 217 -8.38 11.85 -5.80
C GLN A 217 -9.09 10.53 -5.48
N VAL A 218 -8.34 9.55 -4.94
CA VAL A 218 -8.85 8.19 -4.73
C VAL A 218 -10.05 8.17 -3.80
N LEU A 219 -10.05 9.00 -2.75
CA LEU A 219 -11.19 9.10 -1.84
C LEU A 219 -12.43 9.67 -2.53
N ASP A 220 -12.28 10.63 -3.44
CA ASP A 220 -13.41 11.20 -4.18
C ASP A 220 -14.07 10.12 -5.07
N ALA A 221 -13.26 9.26 -5.70
CA ALA A 221 -13.75 8.13 -6.49
C ALA A 221 -14.39 7.02 -5.63
N VAL A 222 -13.83 6.73 -4.45
CA VAL A 222 -14.33 5.68 -3.52
C VAL A 222 -15.59 6.13 -2.78
N LEU A 223 -15.71 7.43 -2.49
CA LEU A 223 -16.83 8.04 -1.78
C LEU A 223 -17.79 8.79 -2.73
N ALA A 224 -17.73 8.51 -4.04
CA ALA A 224 -18.69 9.04 -4.99
C ALA A 224 -20.14 8.70 -4.59
N GLU A 225 -21.08 9.60 -4.89
CA GLU A 225 -22.46 9.56 -4.37
C GLU A 225 -23.27 8.33 -4.79
N ASP A 226 -22.90 7.69 -5.89
CA ASP A 226 -23.53 6.50 -6.46
C ASP A 226 -22.90 5.18 -6.00
N ASN A 227 -21.87 5.25 -5.14
CA ASN A 227 -21.20 4.05 -4.66
C ASN A 227 -22.03 3.26 -3.64
N HIS A 228 -21.86 1.94 -3.68
CA HIS A 228 -22.49 1.02 -2.74
C HIS A 228 -21.94 1.20 -1.32
N GLU A 229 -22.75 0.93 -0.29
CA GLU A 229 -22.36 1.03 1.13
C GLU A 229 -21.10 0.19 1.48
N ASP A 230 -20.87 -0.89 0.76
CA ASP A 230 -19.68 -1.74 0.91
C ASP A 230 -18.37 -1.04 0.55
N MET A 231 -18.42 -0.05 -0.35
CA MET A 231 -17.27 0.79 -0.69
C MET A 231 -16.93 1.72 0.46
N ILE A 232 -17.96 2.32 1.09
CA ILE A 232 -17.79 3.17 2.28
C ILE A 232 -17.15 2.36 3.41
N ARG A 233 -17.67 1.17 3.69
CA ARG A 233 -17.11 0.26 4.71
C ARG A 233 -15.63 -0.06 4.46
N ARG A 234 -15.27 -0.34 3.20
CA ARG A 234 -13.89 -0.69 2.82
C ARG A 234 -12.96 0.52 2.70
N SER A 235 -13.51 1.73 2.61
CA SER A 235 -12.72 2.96 2.55
C SER A 235 -12.02 3.28 3.86
N PHE A 236 -12.41 2.65 4.97
CA PHE A 236 -11.82 2.88 6.30
C PHE A 236 -10.29 2.75 6.30
N ASP A 237 -9.73 1.74 5.64
CA ASP A 237 -8.26 1.54 5.60
C ASP A 237 -7.55 2.72 4.91
N ILE A 238 -8.13 3.26 3.82
CA ILE A 238 -7.59 4.42 3.10
C ILE A 238 -7.75 5.70 3.93
N LEU A 239 -8.92 5.91 4.54
CA LEU A 239 -9.21 7.07 5.39
C LEU A 239 -8.28 7.10 6.61
N LYS A 240 -8.11 5.96 7.28
CA LYS A 240 -7.18 5.79 8.40
C LYS A 240 -5.75 6.10 7.96
N PHE A 241 -5.30 5.51 6.86
CA PHE A 241 -3.96 5.74 6.33
C PHE A 241 -3.70 7.23 6.04
N LEU A 242 -4.64 7.91 5.37
CA LEU A 242 -4.50 9.34 5.08
C LEU A 242 -4.58 10.22 6.34
N ALA A 243 -5.35 9.82 7.35
CA ALA A 243 -5.39 10.51 8.64
C ALA A 243 -4.05 10.41 9.37
N GLU A 244 -3.43 9.21 9.41
CA GLU A 244 -2.11 8.99 10.01
C GLU A 244 -1.00 9.78 9.29
N GLN A 245 -1.15 10.01 7.98
CA GLN A 245 -0.23 10.83 7.18
C GLN A 245 -0.58 12.34 7.18
N ALA A 246 -1.57 12.76 7.97
CA ALA A 246 -2.08 14.14 8.00
C ALA A 246 -2.49 14.71 6.62
N GLN A 247 -2.93 13.84 5.71
CA GLN A 247 -3.42 14.19 4.36
C GLN A 247 -4.95 14.14 4.25
N LEU A 248 -5.65 13.77 5.33
CA LEU A 248 -7.10 13.78 5.35
C LEU A 248 -7.62 15.22 5.58
N GLU A 249 -8.53 15.69 4.73
CA GLU A 249 -9.14 17.02 4.79
C GLU A 249 -10.61 16.97 5.23
N CYS A 250 -11.18 18.09 5.69
CA CYS A 250 -12.60 18.17 6.07
C CYS A 250 -13.54 17.82 4.92
N ARG A 251 -13.16 18.10 3.66
CA ARG A 251 -13.95 17.72 2.49
C ARG A 251 -14.21 16.21 2.39
N HIS A 252 -13.25 15.38 2.86
CA HIS A 252 -13.44 13.93 2.85
C HIS A 252 -14.46 13.50 3.93
N ILE A 253 -14.51 14.21 5.06
CA ILE A 253 -15.54 14.02 6.08
C ILE A 253 -16.91 14.45 5.54
N ASP A 254 -16.98 15.53 4.76
CA ASP A 254 -18.21 15.95 4.09
C ASP A 254 -18.73 14.91 3.11
N LEU A 255 -17.84 14.33 2.28
CA LEU A 255 -18.21 13.24 1.37
C LEU A 255 -18.78 12.05 2.13
N LEU A 256 -18.09 11.62 3.19
CA LEU A 256 -18.57 10.54 4.05
C LEU A 256 -19.93 10.89 4.67
N TRP A 257 -20.08 12.07 5.24
CA TRP A 257 -21.32 12.55 5.85
C TRP A 257 -22.49 12.65 4.87
N SER A 258 -22.22 13.00 3.61
CA SER A 258 -23.23 13.09 2.56
C SER A 258 -23.94 11.74 2.30
N HIS A 259 -23.23 10.62 2.46
CA HIS A 259 -23.79 9.28 2.35
C HIS A 259 -24.81 8.97 3.45
N ALA A 260 -24.52 9.38 4.69
CA ALA A 260 -25.48 9.24 5.79
C ALA A 260 -26.75 10.09 5.57
N SER A 261 -26.61 11.25 4.94
CA SER A 261 -27.70 12.20 4.74
C SER A 261 -28.63 11.82 3.57
N ARG A 262 -28.09 11.14 2.55
CA ARG A 262 -28.82 10.81 1.30
C ARG A 262 -29.37 9.39 1.26
N GLY A 263 -28.73 8.49 1.99
CA GLY A 263 -28.93 7.05 1.83
C GLY A 263 -30.11 6.47 2.60
N SER A 264 -30.29 5.17 2.41
CA SER A 264 -31.09 4.34 3.32
C SER A 264 -30.47 4.35 4.72
N ARG A 265 -31.24 3.87 5.70
CA ARG A 265 -30.77 3.66 7.07
C ARG A 265 -29.44 2.88 7.16
N SER A 266 -29.18 1.97 6.22
CA SER A 266 -27.96 1.16 6.19
C SER A 266 -26.72 1.98 5.81
N PHE A 267 -26.84 2.94 4.89
CA PHE A 267 -25.77 3.88 4.58
C PHE A 267 -25.41 4.75 5.79
N ALA A 268 -26.40 5.28 6.50
CA ALA A 268 -26.17 6.06 7.71
C ALA A 268 -25.46 5.23 8.79
N GLU A 269 -25.89 3.99 9.02
CA GLU A 269 -25.26 3.09 9.98
C GLU A 269 -23.78 2.81 9.63
N VAL A 270 -23.48 2.45 8.38
CA VAL A 270 -22.09 2.19 7.94
C VAL A 270 -21.25 3.46 8.02
N THR A 271 -21.79 4.60 7.59
CA THR A 271 -21.09 5.89 7.60
C THR A 271 -20.74 6.33 9.02
N PHE A 272 -21.71 6.30 9.94
CA PHE A 272 -21.51 6.65 11.34
C PHE A 272 -20.48 5.73 12.00
N LYS A 273 -20.51 4.44 11.67
CA LYS A 273 -19.50 3.49 12.12
C LYS A 273 -18.09 3.85 11.68
N VAL A 274 -17.91 4.13 10.40
CA VAL A 274 -16.61 4.58 9.87
C VAL A 274 -16.16 5.87 10.55
N LEU A 275 -17.06 6.84 10.74
CA LEU A 275 -16.74 8.12 11.38
C LEU A 275 -16.26 7.96 12.82
N TYR A 276 -16.99 7.25 13.69
CA TYR A 276 -16.54 7.10 15.07
C TYR A 276 -15.28 6.21 15.17
N GLU A 277 -15.09 5.25 14.27
CA GLU A 277 -13.85 4.44 14.23
C GLU A 277 -12.62 5.28 13.86
N LEU A 278 -12.78 6.31 13.03
CA LEU A 278 -11.70 7.20 12.62
C LEU A 278 -11.22 8.16 13.73
N ILE A 279 -12.02 8.39 14.78
CA ILE A 279 -11.73 9.39 15.82
C ILE A 279 -10.35 9.22 16.48
N HIS A 280 -9.84 7.99 16.60
CA HIS A 280 -8.51 7.74 17.17
C HIS A 280 -7.37 8.24 16.28
N PHE A 281 -7.60 8.34 14.97
CA PHE A 281 -6.59 8.68 13.96
C PHE A 281 -6.69 10.13 13.49
N LEU A 282 -7.86 10.76 13.62
CA LEU A 282 -8.09 12.15 13.18
C LEU A 282 -7.28 13.17 14.01
N SER A 283 -6.97 14.33 13.45
CA SER A 283 -6.50 15.46 14.27
C SER A 283 -7.64 16.01 15.15
N TRP A 284 -7.32 16.69 16.26
CA TRP A 284 -8.35 17.29 17.11
C TRP A 284 -9.23 18.30 16.39
N ALA A 285 -8.68 19.05 15.42
CA ALA A 285 -9.44 19.98 14.58
C ALA A 285 -10.48 19.25 13.71
N MET A 286 -10.14 18.06 13.18
CA MET A 286 -11.09 17.24 12.43
C MET A 286 -12.14 16.60 13.34
N VAL A 287 -11.78 16.21 14.56
CA VAL A 287 -12.75 15.74 15.56
C VAL A 287 -13.77 16.83 15.89
N GLU A 288 -13.32 18.08 16.09
CA GLU A 288 -14.21 19.23 16.28
C GLU A 288 -15.17 19.43 15.09
N TYR A 289 -14.65 19.25 13.87
CA TYR A 289 -15.45 19.30 12.67
C TYR A 289 -16.55 18.21 12.64
N VAL A 290 -16.21 16.97 13.03
CA VAL A 290 -17.20 15.89 13.17
C VAL A 290 -18.26 16.23 14.21
N PHE A 291 -17.89 16.81 15.36
CA PHE A 291 -18.88 17.26 16.35
C PHE A 291 -19.76 18.40 15.84
N THR A 292 -19.22 19.29 15.01
CA THR A 292 -20.02 20.34 14.35
C THR A 292 -21.11 19.69 13.50
N LYS A 293 -20.77 18.68 12.68
CA LYS A 293 -21.75 17.92 11.89
C LYS A 293 -22.79 17.20 12.74
N ILE A 294 -22.38 16.60 13.85
CA ILE A 294 -23.29 15.95 14.81
C ILE A 294 -24.26 16.98 15.42
N ASN A 295 -23.78 18.17 15.78
CA ASN A 295 -24.60 19.24 16.36
C ASN A 295 -25.57 19.86 15.36
N ASP A 296 -25.28 19.79 14.07
CA ASP A 296 -26.17 20.25 12.99
C ASP A 296 -27.38 19.32 12.80
N ILE A 297 -27.38 18.12 13.37
CA ILE A 297 -28.54 17.21 13.34
C ILE A 297 -29.66 17.79 14.20
N MET A 298 -30.86 17.92 13.62
CA MET A 298 -32.01 18.43 14.36
C MET A 298 -32.41 17.47 15.50
N VAL A 299 -32.69 18.01 16.69
CA VAL A 299 -32.99 17.19 17.89
C VAL A 299 -34.21 16.28 17.70
N ASN A 300 -35.19 16.71 16.89
CA ASN A 300 -36.38 15.92 16.58
C ASN A 300 -36.11 14.72 15.65
N THR A 301 -34.94 14.63 15.02
CA THR A 301 -34.53 13.50 14.18
C THR A 301 -33.62 12.52 14.91
N TYR A 302 -33.46 12.66 16.24
CA TYR A 302 -32.61 11.78 17.03
C TYR A 302 -33.25 10.41 17.14
N ASP A 303 -32.70 9.45 16.40
CA ASP A 303 -33.06 8.05 16.47
C ASP A 303 -31.94 7.24 17.17
N ARG A 304 -32.09 5.92 17.20
CA ARG A 304 -31.09 5.03 17.79
C ARG A 304 -29.71 5.16 17.13
N LEU A 305 -29.64 5.43 15.83
CA LEU A 305 -28.36 5.53 15.10
C LEU A 305 -27.64 6.82 15.45
N VAL A 306 -28.35 7.96 15.48
CA VAL A 306 -27.78 9.25 15.87
C VAL A 306 -27.30 9.21 17.33
N LEU A 307 -28.10 8.63 18.23
CA LEU A 307 -27.69 8.46 19.63
C LEU A 307 -26.45 7.55 19.76
N SER A 308 -26.37 6.48 18.97
CA SER A 308 -25.18 5.62 18.92
C SER A 308 -23.96 6.39 18.41
N LEU A 309 -24.10 7.19 17.35
CA LEU A 309 -23.02 8.03 16.83
C LEU A 309 -22.50 8.99 17.90
N ILE A 310 -23.39 9.72 18.58
CA ILE A 310 -23.04 10.66 19.65
C ILE A 310 -22.30 9.93 20.78
N SER A 311 -22.86 8.81 21.25
CA SER A 311 -22.31 8.03 22.35
C SER A 311 -20.92 7.48 22.01
N GLU A 312 -20.78 6.78 20.88
CA GLU A 312 -19.52 6.15 20.45
C GLU A 312 -18.44 7.19 20.15
N THR A 313 -18.79 8.29 19.48
CA THR A 313 -17.84 9.39 19.20
C THR A 313 -17.35 10.01 20.50
N THR A 314 -18.25 10.28 21.45
CA THR A 314 -17.89 10.86 22.75
C THR A 314 -17.00 9.91 23.54
N LEU A 315 -17.37 8.63 23.62
CA LEU A 315 -16.59 7.61 24.35
C LEU A 315 -15.15 7.53 23.81
N ARG A 316 -14.98 7.44 22.49
CA ARG A 316 -13.64 7.35 21.87
C ARG A 316 -12.83 8.62 22.03
N CYS A 317 -13.47 9.79 22.01
CA CYS A 317 -12.80 11.05 22.33
C CYS A 317 -12.28 11.07 23.77
N LEU A 318 -13.06 10.55 24.72
CA LEU A 318 -12.63 10.43 26.13
C LEU A 318 -11.48 9.45 26.29
N GLU A 319 -11.56 8.28 25.65
CA GLU A 319 -10.48 7.29 25.66
C GLU A 319 -9.18 7.88 25.11
N ARG A 320 -9.26 8.62 24.00
CA ARG A 320 -8.11 9.32 23.43
C ARG A 320 -7.60 10.43 24.35
N ALA A 321 -8.50 11.19 24.97
CA ALA A 321 -8.16 12.27 25.89
C ALA A 321 -7.40 11.77 27.14
N LYS A 322 -7.67 10.54 27.61
CA LYS A 322 -6.95 9.93 28.75
C LYS A 322 -5.44 9.82 28.53
N TYR A 323 -5.00 9.66 27.29
CA TYR A 323 -3.60 9.50 26.93
C TYR A 323 -2.99 10.77 26.33
N SER A 324 -3.78 11.84 26.17
CA SER A 324 -3.31 13.12 25.61
C SER A 324 -2.96 14.08 26.73
N HIS A 325 -1.77 14.70 26.66
CA HIS A 325 -1.39 15.78 27.59
C HIS A 325 -2.25 17.03 27.39
N GLU A 326 -2.83 17.20 26.21
CA GLU A 326 -3.69 18.33 25.87
C GLU A 326 -5.05 17.80 25.39
N VAL A 327 -6.08 18.10 26.17
CA VAL A 327 -7.47 17.87 25.79
C VAL A 327 -8.04 19.19 25.30
N PRO A 328 -8.50 19.28 24.04
CA PRO A 328 -9.09 20.51 23.53
C PRO A 328 -10.27 20.94 24.40
N LYS A 329 -10.39 22.26 24.61
CA LYS A 329 -11.46 22.87 25.41
C LYS A 329 -12.85 22.43 24.94
N PHE A 330 -13.06 22.28 23.63
CA PHE A 330 -14.35 21.85 23.08
C PHE A 330 -14.71 20.41 23.50
N VAL A 331 -13.74 19.50 23.62
CA VAL A 331 -14.00 18.12 24.07
C VAL A 331 -14.45 18.12 25.53
N ALA A 332 -13.75 18.92 26.36
CA ALA A 332 -14.13 19.12 27.75
C ALA A 332 -15.52 19.78 27.88
N GLU A 333 -15.81 20.78 27.04
CA GLU A 333 -17.11 21.47 27.02
C GLU A 333 -18.24 20.59 26.49
N PHE A 334 -18.02 19.75 25.49
CA PHE A 334 -19.04 18.82 25.00
C PHE A 334 -19.41 17.79 26.07
N HIS A 335 -18.39 17.25 26.75
CA HIS A 335 -18.58 16.33 27.87
C HIS A 335 -19.30 16.99 29.07
N CYS A 336 -18.86 18.18 29.47
CA CYS A 336 -19.49 18.91 30.58
C CYS A 336 -20.84 19.54 30.20
N GLY A 337 -21.07 19.81 28.92
CA GLY A 337 -22.19 20.57 28.35
C GLY A 337 -23.45 19.74 28.11
N LEU A 338 -23.33 18.41 27.97
CA LEU A 338 -24.48 17.49 28.12
C LEU A 338 -25.15 17.64 29.50
N LYS A 339 -24.47 18.25 30.48
CA LYS A 339 -25.02 18.59 31.80
C LYS A 339 -25.60 20.01 31.92
N ARG A 340 -25.45 20.91 30.92
CA ARG A 340 -25.88 22.32 31.03
C ARG A 340 -26.42 22.96 29.75
N ARG A 341 -27.21 22.24 28.94
CA ARG A 341 -28.31 22.88 28.19
C ARG A 341 -29.55 23.06 29.09
N THR A 342 -29.35 23.51 30.33
CA THR A 342 -30.40 24.19 31.08
C THR A 342 -30.25 25.67 30.74
N HIS A 343 -31.21 26.22 30.02
CA HIS A 343 -31.37 27.65 29.71
C HIS A 343 -30.66 28.56 30.72
N SER A 344 -29.48 29.08 30.39
CA SER A 344 -28.86 30.16 31.16
C SER A 344 -29.45 31.47 30.70
N PHE A 345 -30.43 31.94 31.47
CA PHE A 345 -30.68 33.35 31.69
C PHE A 345 -29.34 34.07 31.91
N GLY A 346 -29.15 35.18 31.20
CA GLY A 346 -27.86 35.86 31.09
C GLY A 346 -27.32 36.40 32.41
N PHE A 347 -26.03 36.16 32.64
CA PHE A 347 -25.22 37.00 33.53
C PHE A 347 -23.80 37.09 32.96
N PHE A 348 -23.37 38.32 32.67
CA PHE A 348 -22.06 38.66 32.13
C PHE A 348 -20.95 38.44 33.18
N GLY A 349 -19.85 37.78 32.78
CA GLY A 349 -18.63 37.67 33.58
C GLY A 349 -17.45 37.15 32.75
N HIS A 350 -16.34 37.89 32.76
CA HIS A 350 -15.13 37.72 31.94
C HIS A 350 -14.52 36.29 31.89
N PRO A 351 -13.92 35.87 30.75
CA PRO A 351 -13.25 34.58 30.65
C PRO A 351 -11.78 34.65 31.09
N SER A 352 -11.46 34.17 32.29
CA SER A 352 -10.11 33.72 32.62
C SER A 352 -9.91 32.28 32.11
N ARG A 353 -8.92 32.07 31.23
CA ARG A 353 -8.46 30.73 30.81
C ARG A 353 -7.94 29.96 32.01
N ARG A 354 -8.78 29.12 32.62
CA ARG A 354 -8.34 28.04 33.52
C ARG A 354 -8.46 26.73 32.75
N TYR A 355 -7.34 26.04 32.59
CA TYR A 355 -7.33 24.64 32.20
C TYR A 355 -8.02 23.86 33.32
N VAL A 356 -9.06 23.09 32.97
CA VAL A 356 -9.76 22.22 33.92
C VAL A 356 -8.83 21.03 34.18
N SER A 357 -8.43 20.81 35.44
CA SER A 357 -7.59 19.67 35.81
C SER A 357 -8.32 18.36 35.48
N LEU A 358 -7.66 17.45 34.75
CA LEU A 358 -8.21 16.18 34.29
C LEU A 358 -8.71 15.29 35.44
N ASP A 359 -8.16 15.45 36.65
CA ASP A 359 -8.47 14.61 37.82
C ASP A 359 -9.94 14.66 38.24
N ILE A 360 -10.66 15.73 37.91
CA ILE A 360 -12.09 15.87 38.24
C ILE A 360 -12.98 15.13 37.22
N LEU A 361 -12.50 14.91 36.00
CA LEU A 361 -13.26 14.25 34.93
C LEU A 361 -13.19 12.72 35.00
N LEU A 362 -12.14 12.15 35.60
CA LEU A 362 -11.93 10.70 35.68
C LEU A 362 -12.46 10.04 36.97
N ALA A 363 -12.98 10.85 37.91
CA ALA A 363 -13.51 10.37 39.19
C ALA A 363 -15.02 10.02 39.18
N ASN A 364 -15.69 10.14 38.02
CA ASN A 364 -17.08 9.70 37.79
C ASN A 364 -17.12 8.80 36.56
#